data_AF-A0A8J2ZEY3-F1
#
_entry.id   AF-A0A8J2ZEY3-F1
#
_cell.length_a   1.000
_cell.length_b   1.000
_cell.length_c   1.000
_cell.angle_alpha   90.00
_cell.angle_beta   90.00
_cell.angle_gamma   90.00
#
_symmetry.space_group_name_H-M   'P 1'
#
loop_
_entity.id
_entity.type
_entity.pdbx_description
1 polymer ?
#
loop_
_entity_poly.entity_id
_entity_poly.type
_entity_poly.pdbx_seq_one_letter_code
_entity_poly.pdbx_strand_id
1 'polypeptide(L)'
;MPKFAPRMQDYRPLAANITVTKAELAARLGVTRGRVSQWLAAGLPVGPDGRVPLLAALDWVLATLDGGRAAATRRAAAAWRDETIFLATATEAVSAVLAEVPVAVALAAAEVGIGRAEAERLGNMTLLFMGTEAAEQLRAAGAPEPLLPHPEAWRAGVNWASLFGADGRSRVAGALRAATALAERGEG
;
A
#
# COMPACT_ATOMS: atom_id res chain seq x y z
N MET A 1 4.00 9.91 16.75
CA MET A 1 3.87 8.49 16.33
C MET A 1 2.45 8.28 15.84
N PRO A 2 2.20 7.76 14.63
CA PRO A 2 0.84 7.54 14.18
C PRO A 2 0.20 6.45 15.05
N LYS A 3 -0.96 6.77 15.64
CA LYS A 3 -1.70 5.94 16.62
C LYS A 3 -2.62 4.90 15.93
N PHE A 4 -2.33 4.56 14.68
CA PHE A 4 -3.09 3.60 13.90
C PHE A 4 -2.11 2.63 13.24
N ALA A 5 -1.77 1.56 13.94
CA ALA A 5 -1.42 0.32 13.28
C ALA A 5 -2.73 -0.48 13.19
N PRO A 6 -3.40 -0.52 12.03
CA PRO A 6 -4.59 -1.35 11.85
C PRO A 6 -4.28 -2.80 12.22
N ARG A 7 -5.25 -3.51 12.78
CA ARG A 7 -5.04 -4.93 13.12
C ARG A 7 -4.96 -5.71 11.81
N MET A 8 -4.18 -6.79 11.78
CA MET A 8 -4.02 -7.66 10.60
C MET A 8 -5.37 -8.15 9.99
N GLN A 9 -6.43 -8.14 10.79
CA GLN A 9 -7.81 -8.48 10.38
C GLN A 9 -8.48 -7.39 9.52
N ASP A 10 -8.05 -6.14 9.61
CA ASP A 10 -8.62 -4.99 8.89
C ASP A 10 -8.20 -4.97 7.40
N TYR A 11 -7.15 -5.71 7.03
CA TYR A 11 -6.57 -5.78 5.68
C TYR A 11 -7.17 -6.87 4.78
N ARG A 12 -8.07 -7.69 5.31
CA ARG A 12 -8.76 -8.76 4.57
C ARG A 12 -9.48 -8.28 3.29
N PRO A 13 -10.08 -7.07 3.22
CA PRO A 13 -10.77 -6.59 2.02
C PRO A 13 -9.85 -6.43 0.80
N LEU A 14 -8.58 -6.06 0.98
CA LEU A 14 -7.65 -5.84 -0.14
C LEU A 14 -7.18 -7.15 -0.77
N ALA A 15 -6.87 -8.13 0.08
CA ALA A 15 -6.48 -9.47 -0.38
C ALA A 15 -7.65 -10.25 -1.01
N ALA A 16 -8.89 -9.83 -0.79
CA ALA A 16 -10.08 -10.49 -1.35
C ALA A 16 -10.18 -10.39 -2.88
N ASN A 17 -9.54 -9.39 -3.50
CA ASN A 17 -9.56 -9.16 -4.94
C ASN A 17 -8.47 -9.92 -5.71
N ILE A 18 -7.57 -10.61 -5.01
CA ILE A 18 -6.49 -11.37 -5.65
C ILE A 18 -7.06 -12.64 -6.26
N THR A 19 -6.87 -12.82 -7.58
CA THR A 19 -7.34 -14.01 -8.30
C THR A 19 -6.20 -14.76 -8.99
N VAL A 20 -6.24 -16.08 -8.89
CA VAL A 20 -5.25 -16.98 -9.46
C VAL A 20 -5.88 -17.92 -10.49
N THR A 21 -5.05 -18.49 -11.36
CA THR A 21 -5.50 -19.57 -12.25
C THR A 21 -5.60 -20.89 -11.48
N LYS A 22 -6.41 -21.84 -12.00
CA LYS A 22 -6.47 -23.21 -11.45
C LYS A 22 -5.11 -23.89 -11.45
N ALA A 23 -4.26 -23.56 -12.43
CA ALA A 23 -2.92 -24.10 -12.57
C ALA A 23 -1.98 -23.59 -11.46
N GLU A 24 -2.00 -22.29 -11.18
CA GLU A 24 -1.25 -21.68 -10.09
C GLU A 24 -1.68 -22.24 -8.74
N LEU A 25 -3.00 -22.31 -8.50
CA LEU A 25 -3.55 -22.87 -7.27
C LEU A 25 -3.09 -24.32 -7.05
N ALA A 26 -3.16 -25.15 -8.09
CA ALA A 26 -2.71 -26.54 -8.02
C ALA A 26 -1.22 -26.66 -7.69
N ALA A 27 -0.38 -25.90 -8.40
CA ALA A 27 1.07 -25.92 -8.22
C ALA A 27 1.46 -25.50 -6.79
N ARG A 28 0.87 -24.41 -6.28
CA ARG A 28 1.23 -23.87 -4.97
C ARG A 28 0.70 -24.71 -3.81
N LEU A 29 -0.43 -25.40 -3.99
CA LEU A 29 -0.97 -26.33 -3.00
C LEU A 29 -0.38 -27.75 -3.09
N GLY A 30 0.52 -28.01 -4.05
CA GLY A 30 1.14 -29.31 -4.24
C GLY A 30 0.16 -30.40 -4.68
N VAL A 31 -0.87 -30.03 -5.46
CA VAL A 31 -1.89 -30.97 -5.98
C VAL A 31 -1.96 -30.92 -7.50
N THR A 32 -2.65 -31.88 -8.10
CA THR A 32 -2.86 -31.88 -9.56
C THR A 32 -3.98 -30.92 -9.96
N ARG A 33 -3.95 -30.43 -11.21
CA ARG A 33 -5.07 -29.62 -11.76
C ARG A 33 -6.41 -30.35 -11.71
N GLY A 34 -6.39 -31.67 -11.94
CA GLY A 34 -7.59 -32.52 -11.83
C GLY A 34 -8.18 -32.50 -10.42
N ARG A 35 -7.34 -32.45 -9.37
CA ARG A 35 -7.80 -32.30 -7.99
C ARG A 35 -8.50 -30.96 -7.76
N VAL A 36 -7.95 -29.87 -8.29
CA VAL A 36 -8.60 -28.54 -8.21
C VAL A 36 -9.94 -28.54 -8.94
N SER A 37 -10.05 -29.19 -10.11
CA SER A 37 -11.34 -29.34 -10.81
C SER A 37 -12.38 -30.12 -9.99
N GLN A 38 -11.95 -31.15 -9.25
CA GLN A 38 -12.84 -31.87 -8.32
C GLN A 38 -13.31 -30.96 -7.18
N TRP A 39 -12.44 -30.11 -6.64
CA TRP A 39 -12.82 -29.14 -5.61
C TRP A 39 -13.82 -28.09 -6.12
N LEU A 40 -13.67 -27.63 -7.36
CA LEU A 40 -14.65 -26.75 -8.00
C LEU A 40 -16.03 -27.40 -8.09
N ALA A 41 -16.08 -28.68 -8.50
CA ALA A 41 -17.33 -29.45 -8.48
C ALA A 41 -17.89 -29.64 -7.06
N ALA A 42 -17.03 -29.63 -6.04
CA ALA A 42 -17.39 -29.70 -4.62
C ALA A 42 -17.67 -28.33 -3.96
N GLY A 43 -17.70 -27.24 -4.73
CA GLY A 43 -18.07 -25.90 -4.23
C GLY A 43 -16.90 -24.99 -3.87
N LEU A 44 -15.69 -25.26 -4.34
CA LEU A 44 -14.59 -24.27 -4.29
C LEU A 44 -15.00 -23.00 -5.05
N PRO A 45 -14.81 -21.79 -4.47
CA PRO A 45 -15.15 -20.54 -5.13
C PRO A 45 -14.44 -20.34 -6.48
N VAL A 46 -15.17 -19.83 -7.47
CA VAL A 46 -14.65 -19.46 -8.80
C VAL A 46 -15.42 -18.26 -9.34
N GLY A 47 -14.68 -17.33 -9.95
CA GLY A 47 -15.24 -16.14 -10.58
C GLY A 47 -15.90 -16.44 -11.93
N PRO A 48 -16.68 -15.50 -12.47
CA PRO A 48 -17.36 -15.65 -13.76
C PRO A 48 -16.39 -15.76 -14.95
N ASP A 49 -15.16 -15.26 -14.78
CA ASP A 49 -14.05 -15.36 -15.74
C ASP A 49 -13.27 -16.69 -15.63
N GLY A 50 -13.69 -17.60 -14.73
CA GLY A 50 -13.02 -18.87 -14.48
C GLY A 50 -11.76 -18.76 -13.62
N ARG A 51 -11.41 -17.56 -13.13
CA ARG A 51 -10.32 -17.36 -12.16
C ARG A 51 -10.79 -17.68 -10.75
N VAL A 52 -9.85 -18.05 -9.89
CA VAL A 52 -10.16 -18.47 -8.52
C VAL A 52 -9.82 -17.33 -7.56
N PRO A 53 -10.78 -16.79 -6.78
CA PRO A 53 -10.49 -15.81 -5.75
C PRO A 53 -9.62 -16.47 -4.66
N LEU A 54 -8.38 -16.02 -4.54
CA LEU A 54 -7.31 -16.75 -3.83
C LEU A 54 -7.66 -16.94 -2.36
N LEU A 55 -7.95 -15.86 -1.62
CA LEU A 55 -8.25 -15.98 -0.20
C LEU A 55 -9.47 -16.88 0.09
N ALA A 56 -10.54 -16.74 -0.69
CA ALA A 56 -11.75 -17.54 -0.51
C ALA A 56 -11.49 -19.03 -0.80
N ALA A 57 -10.65 -19.33 -1.80
CA ALA A 57 -10.23 -20.69 -2.10
C ALA A 57 -9.35 -21.30 -1.00
N LEU A 58 -8.42 -20.53 -0.44
CA LEU A 58 -7.58 -20.98 0.68
C LEU A 58 -8.42 -21.19 1.94
N ASP A 59 -9.33 -20.28 2.26
CA ASP A 59 -10.29 -20.43 3.36
C ASP A 59 -11.14 -21.70 3.17
N TRP A 60 -11.63 -21.97 1.95
CA TRP A 60 -12.37 -23.20 1.64
C TRP A 60 -11.52 -24.45 1.84
N VAL A 61 -10.25 -24.46 1.41
CA VAL A 61 -9.33 -25.59 1.61
C VAL A 61 -9.12 -25.86 3.11
N LEU A 62 -8.96 -24.80 3.90
CA LEU A 62 -8.76 -24.86 5.34
C LEU A 62 -10.04 -25.23 6.11
N ALA A 63 -11.22 -24.98 5.56
CA ALA A 63 -12.49 -25.36 6.17
C ALA A 63 -12.91 -26.79 5.79
N THR A 64 -12.68 -27.19 4.54
CA THR A 64 -13.31 -28.38 3.94
C THR A 64 -12.43 -29.63 3.96
N LEU A 65 -11.10 -29.50 3.84
CA LEU A 65 -10.25 -30.69 3.75
C LEU A 65 -9.94 -31.27 5.13
N ASP A 66 -10.04 -32.59 5.29
CA ASP A 66 -9.68 -33.24 6.55
C ASP A 66 -8.17 -33.19 6.84
N GLY A 67 -7.83 -32.95 8.11
CA GLY A 67 -6.46 -32.78 8.58
C GLY A 67 -5.52 -33.97 8.35
N GLY A 68 -6.04 -35.19 8.18
CA GLY A 68 -5.22 -36.40 8.01
C GLY A 68 -4.52 -36.47 6.65
N ARG A 69 -5.26 -36.89 5.61
CA ARG A 69 -4.68 -37.09 4.27
C ARG A 69 -4.33 -35.77 3.55
N ALA A 70 -4.92 -34.65 3.97
CA ALA A 70 -4.67 -33.33 3.40
C ALA A 70 -3.81 -32.42 4.28
N ALA A 71 -3.12 -32.96 5.30
CA ALA A 71 -2.28 -32.17 6.22
C ALA A 71 -1.30 -31.23 5.49
N ALA A 72 -0.61 -31.75 4.48
CA ALA A 72 0.38 -31.00 3.71
C ALA A 72 -0.26 -29.88 2.89
N THR A 73 -1.36 -30.18 2.18
CA THR A 73 -2.14 -29.21 1.41
C THR A 73 -2.70 -28.11 2.29
N ARG A 74 -3.24 -28.44 3.47
CA ARG A 74 -3.73 -27.45 4.44
C ARG A 74 -2.61 -26.56 4.98
N ARG A 75 -1.44 -27.13 5.30
CA ARG A 75 -0.28 -26.34 5.72
C ARG A 75 0.18 -25.38 4.63
N ALA A 76 0.27 -25.83 3.38
CA ALA A 76 0.57 -24.98 2.24
C ALA A 76 -0.49 -23.88 2.07
N ALA A 77 -1.77 -24.22 2.23
CA ALA A 77 -2.86 -23.25 2.13
C ALA A 77 -2.81 -22.19 3.24
N ALA A 78 -2.54 -22.58 4.48
CA ALA A 78 -2.40 -21.65 5.60
C ALA A 78 -1.21 -20.70 5.41
N ALA A 79 -0.04 -21.25 5.03
CA ALA A 79 1.14 -20.43 4.76
C ALA A 79 0.91 -19.42 3.64
N TRP A 80 0.31 -19.85 2.53
CA TRP A 80 0.03 -18.95 1.41
C TRP A 80 -1.04 -17.90 1.75
N ARG A 81 -2.02 -18.26 2.59
CA ARG A 81 -3.04 -17.32 3.07
C ARG A 81 -2.41 -16.21 3.89
N ASP A 82 -1.55 -16.57 4.85
CA ASP A 82 -0.88 -15.60 5.72
C ASP A 82 0.09 -14.72 4.92
N GLU A 83 0.84 -15.31 3.97
CA GLU A 83 1.68 -14.59 3.01
C GLU A 83 0.85 -13.58 2.19
N THR A 84 -0.30 -14.00 1.66
CA THR A 84 -1.19 -13.13 0.85
C THR A 84 -1.72 -11.96 1.67
N ILE A 85 -2.14 -12.20 2.91
CA ILE A 85 -2.63 -11.15 3.82
C ILE A 85 -1.50 -10.17 4.15
N PHE A 86 -0.30 -10.69 4.45
CA PHE A 86 0.87 -9.86 4.73
C PHE A 86 1.22 -8.96 3.55
N LEU A 87 1.28 -9.51 2.34
CA LEU A 87 1.63 -8.73 1.14
C LEU A 87 0.58 -7.67 0.82
N ALA A 88 -0.72 -7.98 0.93
CA ALA A 88 -1.77 -6.97 0.75
C ALA A 88 -1.70 -5.85 1.81
N THR A 89 -1.36 -6.23 3.05
CA THR A 89 -1.13 -5.27 4.15
C THR A 89 0.06 -4.36 3.85
N ALA A 90 1.17 -4.93 3.37
CA ALA A 90 2.35 -4.18 2.99
C ALA A 90 2.05 -3.21 1.84
N THR A 91 1.30 -3.63 0.83
CA THR A 91 0.85 -2.76 -0.27
C THR A 91 0.05 -1.56 0.25
N GLU A 92 -0.89 -1.76 1.18
CA GLU A 92 -1.65 -0.65 1.77
C GLU A 92 -0.77 0.30 2.57
N ALA A 93 0.12 -0.24 3.40
CA ALA A 93 1.06 0.57 4.18
C ALA A 93 1.96 1.43 3.28
N VAL A 94 2.45 0.84 2.17
CA VAL A 94 3.21 1.56 1.14
C VAL A 94 2.35 2.67 0.52
N SER A 95 1.12 2.38 0.10
CA SER A 95 0.21 3.39 -0.45
C SER A 95 -0.05 4.54 0.52
N ALA A 96 -0.24 4.25 1.81
CA ALA A 96 -0.41 5.27 2.83
C ALA A 96 0.85 6.14 2.99
N VAL A 97 2.04 5.53 3.03
CA VAL A 97 3.31 6.28 3.09
C VAL A 97 3.48 7.17 1.85
N LEU A 98 3.19 6.64 0.66
CA LEU A 98 3.31 7.40 -0.59
C LEU A 98 2.35 8.60 -0.66
N ALA A 99 1.23 8.60 0.07
CA ALA A 99 0.33 9.74 0.17
C ALA A 99 0.89 10.88 1.05
N GLU A 100 1.68 10.54 2.07
CA GLU A 100 2.23 11.50 3.03
C GLU A 100 3.56 12.12 2.57
N VAL A 101 4.37 11.38 1.81
CA VAL A 101 5.70 11.86 1.39
C VAL A 101 5.65 13.20 0.63
N PRO A 102 4.76 13.41 -0.35
CA PRO A 102 4.66 14.70 -1.05
C PRO A 102 4.31 15.88 -0.14
N VAL A 103 3.52 15.64 0.92
CA VAL A 103 3.18 16.64 1.94
C VAL A 103 4.43 17.05 2.72
N ALA A 104 5.23 16.08 3.15
CA ALA A 104 6.49 16.34 3.83
C ALA A 104 7.50 17.10 2.94
N VAL A 105 7.57 16.74 1.65
CA VAL A 105 8.39 17.46 0.67
C VAL A 105 7.94 18.91 0.52
N ALA A 106 6.63 19.17 0.43
CA ALA A 106 6.11 20.53 0.31
C ALA A 106 6.41 21.39 1.56
N LEU A 107 6.36 20.80 2.76
CA LEU A 107 6.73 21.46 4.01
C LEU A 107 8.23 21.80 4.02
N ALA A 108 9.10 20.82 3.75
CA ALA A 108 10.54 21.02 3.71
C ALA A 108 10.94 22.07 2.67
N ALA A 109 10.30 22.05 1.49
CA ALA A 109 10.48 23.07 0.47
C ALA A 109 10.11 24.47 0.98
N ALA A 110 8.99 24.60 1.69
CA ALA A 110 8.60 25.86 2.32
C ALA A 110 9.65 26.32 3.35
N GLU A 111 10.16 25.44 4.22
CA GLU A 111 11.16 25.77 5.23
C GLU A 111 12.44 26.38 4.61
N VAL A 112 12.90 25.84 3.49
CA VAL A 112 14.10 26.35 2.78
C VAL A 112 13.80 27.51 1.83
N GLY A 113 12.56 27.97 1.76
CA GLY A 113 12.16 29.14 0.96
C GLY A 113 11.87 28.86 -0.51
N ILE A 114 11.75 27.59 -0.92
CA ILE A 114 11.30 27.21 -2.26
C ILE A 114 9.84 27.67 -2.44
N GLY A 115 9.51 28.18 -3.63
CA GLY A 115 8.16 28.67 -3.93
C GLY A 115 7.16 27.53 -4.18
N ARG A 116 5.87 27.84 -4.05
CA ARG A 116 4.76 26.86 -4.15
C ARG A 116 4.83 25.97 -5.40
N ALA A 117 4.96 26.58 -6.58
CA ALA A 117 4.93 25.82 -7.84
C ALA A 117 6.07 24.80 -7.94
N GLU A 118 7.25 25.15 -7.38
CA GLU A 118 8.39 24.24 -7.34
C GLU A 118 8.20 23.16 -6.26
N ALA A 119 7.66 23.52 -5.10
CA ALA A 119 7.28 22.55 -4.06
C ALA A 119 6.27 21.50 -4.60
N GLU A 120 5.28 21.93 -5.38
CA GLU A 120 4.32 21.03 -6.04
C GLU A 120 5.00 20.11 -7.06
N ARG A 121 5.94 20.63 -7.86
CA ARG A 121 6.73 19.82 -8.81
C ARG A 121 7.56 18.77 -8.08
N LEU A 122 8.27 19.15 -7.02
CA LEU A 122 9.07 18.23 -6.21
C LEU A 122 8.20 17.14 -5.60
N GLY A 123 7.06 17.49 -5.00
CA GLY A 123 6.11 16.51 -4.46
C GLY A 123 5.61 15.50 -5.50
N ASN A 124 5.25 15.96 -6.71
CA ASN A 124 4.85 15.07 -7.81
C ASN A 124 6.01 14.16 -8.27
N MET A 125 7.23 14.69 -8.38
CA MET A 125 8.40 13.92 -8.78
C MET A 125 8.74 12.84 -7.76
N THR A 126 8.72 13.17 -6.47
CA THR A 126 8.97 12.19 -5.40
C THR A 126 7.92 11.08 -5.44
N LEU A 127 6.65 11.41 -5.65
CA LEU A 127 5.59 10.42 -5.78
C LEU A 127 5.84 9.46 -6.97
N LEU A 128 6.24 9.99 -8.13
CA LEU A 128 6.55 9.16 -9.29
C LEU A 128 7.75 8.23 -9.04
N PHE A 129 8.83 8.78 -8.49
CA PHE A 129 10.06 8.01 -8.24
C PHE A 129 9.81 6.91 -7.21
N MET A 130 9.33 7.27 -6.02
CA MET A 130 9.09 6.30 -4.95
C MET A 130 7.96 5.34 -5.27
N GLY A 131 6.91 5.82 -5.97
CA GLY A 131 5.80 4.97 -6.39
C GLY A 131 6.24 3.88 -7.38
N THR A 132 7.11 4.23 -8.32
CA THR A 132 7.65 3.27 -9.30
C THR A 132 8.54 2.24 -8.61
N GLU A 133 9.47 2.69 -7.76
CA GLU A 133 10.35 1.78 -7.01
C GLU A 133 9.55 0.83 -6.10
N ALA A 134 8.57 1.37 -5.38
CA ALA A 134 7.72 0.57 -4.51
C ALA A 134 6.87 -0.45 -5.30
N ALA A 135 6.33 -0.06 -6.45
CA ALA A 135 5.61 -0.97 -7.34
C ALA A 135 6.50 -2.10 -7.86
N GLU A 136 7.75 -1.81 -8.21
CA GLU A 136 8.72 -2.82 -8.63
C GLU A 136 9.07 -3.80 -7.50
N GLN A 137 9.35 -3.30 -6.30
CA GLN A 137 9.65 -4.14 -5.14
C GLN A 137 8.47 -5.04 -4.75
N LEU A 138 7.25 -4.48 -4.73
CA LEU A 138 6.03 -5.23 -4.45
C LEU A 138 5.75 -6.28 -5.53
N ARG A 139 5.94 -5.94 -6.81
CA ARG A 139 5.81 -6.89 -7.92
C ARG A 139 6.81 -8.03 -7.81
N ALA A 140 8.07 -7.75 -7.47
CA ALA A 140 9.11 -8.76 -7.24
C ALA A 140 8.75 -9.70 -6.07
N ALA A 141 8.04 -9.20 -5.07
CA ALA A 141 7.52 -9.97 -3.95
C ALA A 141 6.20 -10.71 -4.26
N GLY A 142 5.63 -10.57 -5.46
CA GLY A 142 4.33 -11.14 -5.81
C GLY A 142 3.14 -10.45 -5.11
N ALA A 143 3.35 -9.26 -4.56
CA ALA A 143 2.30 -8.45 -3.94
C ALA A 143 1.45 -7.72 -4.99
N PRO A 144 0.23 -7.30 -4.63
CA PRO A 144 -0.55 -6.38 -5.45
C PRO A 144 0.20 -5.07 -5.67
N GLU A 145 0.00 -4.48 -6.85
CA GLU A 145 0.55 -3.17 -7.18
C GLU A 145 -0.04 -2.11 -6.23
N PRO A 146 0.78 -1.21 -5.67
CA PRO A 146 0.29 -0.17 -4.77
C PRO A 146 -0.56 0.82 -5.55
N LEU A 147 -1.65 1.26 -4.93
CA LEU A 147 -2.43 2.37 -5.47
C LEU A 147 -1.63 3.65 -5.23
N LEU A 148 -1.16 4.26 -6.31
CA LEU A 148 -0.52 5.57 -6.23
C LEU A 148 -1.61 6.64 -6.03
N PRO A 149 -1.48 7.52 -5.03
CA PRO A 149 -2.41 8.63 -4.87
C PRO A 149 -2.42 9.52 -6.11
N HIS A 150 -3.60 9.99 -6.53
CA HIS A 150 -3.66 11.02 -7.56
C HIS A 150 -2.94 12.29 -7.06
N PRO A 151 -2.22 13.04 -7.90
CA PRO A 151 -1.55 14.26 -7.47
C PRO A 151 -2.46 15.28 -6.78
N GLU A 152 -3.75 15.31 -7.13
CA GLU A 152 -4.72 16.18 -6.46
C GLU A 152 -5.04 15.75 -5.03
N ALA A 153 -4.99 14.45 -4.74
CA ALA A 153 -5.33 13.91 -3.42
C ALA A 153 -4.34 14.37 -2.36
N TRP A 154 -3.02 14.26 -2.62
CA TRP A 154 -2.02 14.72 -1.66
C TRP A 154 -2.00 16.25 -1.56
N ARG A 155 -2.24 16.97 -2.67
CA ARG A 155 -2.34 18.44 -2.64
C ARG A 155 -3.48 18.92 -1.76
N ALA A 156 -4.61 18.21 -1.73
CA ALA A 156 -5.73 18.54 -0.84
C ALA A 156 -5.36 18.39 0.65
N GLY A 157 -4.37 17.54 0.97
CA GLY A 157 -3.85 17.37 2.33
C GLY A 157 -2.92 18.50 2.81
N VAL A 158 -2.49 19.40 1.93
CA VAL A 158 -1.58 20.50 2.28
C VAL A 158 -2.35 21.79 2.55
N ASN A 159 -2.11 22.41 3.71
CA ASN A 159 -2.60 23.75 4.00
C ASN A 159 -1.74 24.82 3.29
N TRP A 160 -1.93 24.95 1.98
CA TRP A 160 -1.12 25.83 1.10
C TRP A 160 -1.12 27.29 1.56
N ALA A 161 -2.24 27.79 2.07
CA ALA A 161 -2.37 29.17 2.52
C ALA A 161 -1.54 29.46 3.79
N SER A 162 -1.24 28.44 4.59
CA SER A 162 -0.38 28.59 5.77
C SER A 162 1.11 28.55 5.40
N LEU A 163 1.47 27.75 4.40
CA LEU A 163 2.86 27.60 3.95
C LEU A 163 3.31 28.73 3.02
N PHE A 164 2.41 29.22 2.16
CA PHE A 164 2.76 30.14 1.07
C PHE A 164 1.86 31.38 1.04
N GLY A 165 2.45 32.51 0.66
CA GLY A 165 1.74 33.74 0.33
C GLY A 165 0.94 33.63 -0.97
N ALA A 166 0.07 34.63 -1.21
CA ALA A 166 -0.65 34.74 -2.48
C ALA A 166 0.30 34.94 -3.68
N ASP A 167 1.51 35.43 -3.44
CA ASP A 167 2.61 35.56 -4.39
C ASP A 167 3.39 34.24 -4.61
N GLY A 168 3.00 33.16 -3.94
CA GLY A 168 3.64 31.85 -4.02
C GLY A 168 4.94 31.73 -3.23
N ARG A 169 5.37 32.76 -2.50
CA ARG A 169 6.59 32.71 -1.67
C ARG A 169 6.32 32.03 -0.33
N SER A 170 7.33 31.36 0.22
CA SER A 170 7.22 30.70 1.52
C SER A 170 7.04 31.72 2.66
N ARG A 171 6.00 31.50 3.47
CA ARG A 171 5.78 32.20 4.75
C ARG A 171 6.66 31.63 5.85
N VAL A 172 6.92 30.33 5.81
CA VAL A 172 7.71 29.60 6.81
C VAL A 172 9.14 30.12 6.86
N ALA A 173 9.80 30.24 5.70
CA ALA A 173 11.16 30.74 5.62
C ALA A 173 11.28 32.20 6.11
N GLY A 174 10.26 33.02 5.86
CA GLY A 174 10.18 34.38 6.40
C GLY A 174 10.10 34.40 7.93
N ALA A 175 9.22 33.57 8.51
CA ALA A 175 9.06 33.46 9.95
C ALA A 175 10.32 32.91 10.64
N LEU A 176 10.96 31.88 10.08
CA LEU A 176 12.20 31.32 10.60
C LEU A 176 13.32 32.37 10.64
N ARG A 177 13.52 33.12 9.54
CA ARG A 177 14.51 34.21 9.50
C ARG A 177 14.23 35.28 10.57
N ALA A 178 12.97 35.64 10.77
CA ALA A 178 12.60 36.62 11.79
C ALA A 178 12.88 36.10 13.22
N ALA A 179 12.57 34.83 13.49
CA ALA A 179 12.84 34.19 14.78
C ALA A 179 14.35 34.10 15.07
N THR A 180 15.16 33.70 14.08
CA THR A 180 16.62 33.67 14.22
C THR A 180 17.17 35.06 14.52
N ALA A 181 16.71 36.10 13.81
CA ALA A 181 17.15 37.47 14.04
C ALA A 181 16.77 38.01 15.43
N LEU A 182 15.65 37.56 16.02
CA LEU A 182 15.27 37.89 17.39
C LEU A 182 16.16 37.17 18.42
N ALA A 183 16.44 35.88 18.20
CA ALA A 183 17.32 35.11 19.07
C ALA A 183 18.74 35.68 19.11
N GLU A 184 19.27 36.14 17.97
CA GLU A 184 20.58 36.78 17.88
C GLU A 184 20.66 38.14 18.61
N ARG A 185 19.53 38.80 18.84
CA ARG A 185 19.47 40.08 19.57
C ARG A 185 19.38 39.92 21.09
N GLY A 186 19.23 38.70 21.60
CA GLY A 186 19.19 38.41 23.03
C GLY A 186 17.92 38.88 23.76
N GLU A 187 16.82 39.12 23.04
CA GLU A 187 15.53 39.59 23.62
C GLU A 187 14.63 38.42 24.08
N GLY A 188 15.21 37.38 24.69
CA GLY A 188 14.51 36.16 25.14
C GLY A 188 14.21 36.10 26.63
#